data_AF-A0A4Q9RXD0-F1
#
_entry.id   AF-A0A4Q9RXD0-F1
#
_cell.length_a   1.000
_cell.length_b   1.000
_cell.length_c   1.000
_cell.angle_alpha   90.00
_cell.angle_beta   90.00
_cell.angle_gamma   90.00
#
_symmetry.space_group_name_H-M   'P 1'
#
loop_
_entity.id
_entity.type
_entity.pdbx_description
1 polymer ?
#
loop_
_entity_poly.entity_id
_entity_poly.type
_entity_poly.pdbx_seq_one_letter_code
_entity_poly.pdbx_strand_id
1 'polypeptide(L)'
;MQLYNNLSAKERAELIEKAGKERLTISFYKYAKIGNTQLFRNHMFLAWDDLDVLGRIYVAHEGINAQLSVPADNFDAFKTHLDTITFLENVRLNIAIEHDNYAFLKLKVKVRDKIVADGLNDNTFDVTDKGVHVEAEKFNELIEDPNTVLVDMRNHYESEIGHFKNAITPDVDTFRESLDLIEEDLREHKEDKKLVMYCTGGIRCEKASAYYKHKGFKQVYQLEGGIINYVRQVEEKGLENKFIGKNFVFDQRRSERISDDVIAQCHQCGEPADMHTNCANEACHLLFIQCDACKEKMENCCSTTCMEINRLPHEEQKALRKGQGNSNDIFKKGRADHLPFKKDLRNIFETIGKKV
;
A
#
# COMPACT_ATOMS: atom_id res chain seq x y z
N MET A 1 18.35 -25.59 9.63
CA MET A 1 18.51 -24.46 8.70
C MET A 1 17.81 -23.25 9.28
N GLN A 2 18.47 -22.11 9.31
CA GLN A 2 17.93 -20.90 9.92
C GLN A 2 16.87 -20.27 9.01
N LEU A 3 15.74 -19.90 9.60
CA LEU A 3 14.54 -19.45 8.86
C LEU A 3 14.17 -17.99 9.17
N TYR A 4 15.14 -17.21 9.63
CA TYR A 4 14.98 -15.82 10.02
C TYR A 4 16.28 -15.05 9.82
N ASN A 5 16.18 -13.74 9.57
CA ASN A 5 17.31 -12.87 9.27
C ASN A 5 18.01 -12.39 10.57
N ASN A 6 19.33 -12.53 10.64
CA ASN A 6 20.16 -12.06 11.77
C ASN A 6 20.80 -10.69 11.55
N LEU A 7 20.83 -10.19 10.31
CA LEU A 7 21.52 -8.95 10.00
C LEU A 7 20.67 -7.76 10.45
N SER A 8 21.34 -6.78 11.01
CA SER A 8 20.79 -5.44 11.20
C SER A 8 20.51 -4.78 9.85
N ALA A 9 19.71 -3.71 9.88
CA ALA A 9 19.44 -2.92 8.68
C ALA A 9 20.73 -2.30 8.11
N LYS A 10 21.65 -1.88 8.98
CA LYS A 10 22.95 -1.30 8.62
C LYS A 10 23.86 -2.32 7.93
N GLU A 11 24.04 -3.49 8.53
CA GLU A 11 24.84 -4.56 7.92
C GLU A 11 24.27 -4.99 6.56
N ARG A 12 22.95 -5.05 6.41
CA ARG A 12 22.36 -5.36 5.09
C ARG A 12 22.64 -4.26 4.08
N ALA A 13 22.52 -2.98 4.46
CA ALA A 13 22.78 -1.87 3.54
C ALA A 13 24.24 -1.91 3.01
N GLU A 14 25.22 -2.14 3.90
CA GLU A 14 26.62 -2.30 3.52
C GLU A 14 26.85 -3.47 2.56
N LEU A 15 26.14 -4.60 2.75
CA LEU A 15 26.22 -5.74 1.83
C LEU A 15 25.61 -5.45 0.46
N ILE A 16 24.48 -4.73 0.42
CA ILE A 16 23.84 -4.30 -0.83
C ILE A 16 24.79 -3.39 -1.61
N GLU A 17 25.38 -2.40 -0.95
CA GLU A 17 26.34 -1.47 -1.55
C GLU A 17 27.57 -2.21 -2.09
N LYS A 18 28.16 -3.11 -1.28
CA LYS A 18 29.30 -3.93 -1.68
C LYS A 18 29.01 -4.86 -2.85
N ALA A 19 27.78 -5.38 -2.95
CA ALA A 19 27.38 -6.23 -4.07
C ALA A 19 27.31 -5.43 -5.38
N GLY A 20 26.99 -4.14 -5.32
CA GLY A 20 26.94 -3.25 -6.48
C GLY A 20 25.91 -3.66 -7.53
N LYS A 21 24.90 -4.45 -7.14
CA LYS A 21 23.86 -4.96 -8.04
C LYS A 21 22.61 -4.10 -7.97
N GLU A 22 22.05 -3.79 -9.13
CA GLU A 22 20.71 -3.21 -9.21
C GLU A 22 19.67 -4.24 -8.78
N ARG A 23 18.61 -3.77 -8.12
CA ARG A 23 17.51 -4.59 -7.63
C ARG A 23 16.20 -4.10 -8.20
N LEU A 24 15.37 -5.04 -8.66
CA LEU A 24 14.01 -4.77 -9.12
C LEU A 24 13.07 -4.85 -7.94
N THR A 25 12.28 -3.79 -7.71
CA THR A 25 11.20 -3.80 -6.72
C THR A 25 9.92 -4.33 -7.35
N ILE A 26 9.34 -5.36 -6.73
CA ILE A 26 8.23 -6.14 -7.27
C ILE A 26 7.19 -6.35 -6.18
N SER A 27 5.92 -6.34 -6.57
CA SER A 27 4.84 -6.87 -5.75
C SER A 27 3.99 -7.86 -6.53
N PHE A 28 3.39 -8.82 -5.83
CA PHE A 28 2.39 -9.69 -6.40
C PHE A 28 1.53 -10.29 -5.29
N TYR A 29 0.39 -10.83 -5.68
CA TYR A 29 -0.43 -11.64 -4.80
C TYR A 29 -1.11 -12.75 -5.58
N LYS A 30 -1.54 -13.78 -4.87
CA LYS A 30 -2.38 -14.83 -5.43
C LYS A 30 -3.25 -15.42 -4.34
N TYR A 31 -4.56 -15.44 -4.58
CA TYR A 31 -5.49 -16.22 -3.79
C TYR A 31 -5.46 -17.68 -4.25
N ALA A 32 -5.16 -18.58 -3.32
CA ALA A 32 -5.08 -20.02 -3.54
C ALA A 32 -5.26 -20.74 -2.19
N LYS A 33 -5.90 -21.91 -2.18
CA LYS A 33 -6.07 -22.70 -0.96
C LYS A 33 -4.73 -23.37 -0.60
N ILE A 34 -4.02 -22.78 0.35
CA ILE A 34 -2.75 -23.31 0.86
C ILE A 34 -3.05 -24.21 2.07
N GLY A 35 -2.76 -25.51 1.92
CA GLY A 35 -2.98 -26.50 2.99
C GLY A 35 -2.06 -26.27 4.20
N ASN A 36 -0.76 -26.51 4.03
CA ASN A 36 0.24 -26.29 5.09
C ASN A 36 1.00 -24.98 4.87
N THR A 37 0.49 -23.90 5.45
CA THR A 37 1.05 -22.54 5.34
C THR A 37 2.46 -22.44 5.92
N GLN A 38 2.77 -23.19 6.97
CA GLN A 38 4.10 -23.20 7.58
C GLN A 38 5.13 -23.88 6.67
N LEU A 39 4.77 -25.00 6.04
CA LEU A 39 5.62 -25.68 5.07
C LEU A 39 5.88 -24.78 3.86
N PHE A 40 4.82 -24.19 3.30
CA PHE A 40 4.94 -23.28 2.17
C PHE A 40 5.82 -22.06 2.53
N ARG A 41 5.56 -21.42 3.67
CA ARG A 41 6.37 -20.31 4.18
C ARG A 41 7.85 -20.67 4.29
N ASN A 42 8.17 -21.87 4.79
CA ASN A 42 9.55 -22.33 4.95
C ASN A 42 10.21 -22.59 3.59
N HIS A 43 9.49 -23.24 2.67
CA HIS A 43 9.95 -23.46 1.31
C HIS A 43 10.29 -22.13 0.60
N MET A 44 9.37 -21.16 0.64
CA MET A 44 9.59 -19.83 0.06
C MET A 44 10.77 -19.12 0.70
N PHE A 45 10.92 -19.15 2.03
CA PHE A 45 12.02 -18.48 2.72
C PHE A 45 13.38 -19.00 2.23
N LEU A 46 13.53 -20.32 2.11
CA LEU A 46 14.79 -20.95 1.74
C LEU A 46 15.19 -20.63 0.30
N ALA A 47 14.28 -20.85 -0.64
CA ALA A 47 14.53 -20.56 -2.05
C ALA A 47 14.83 -19.08 -2.31
N TRP A 48 14.15 -18.19 -1.59
CA TRP A 48 14.32 -16.75 -1.77
C TRP A 48 15.52 -16.17 -1.02
N ASP A 49 15.95 -16.76 0.09
CA ASP A 49 17.19 -16.37 0.76
C ASP A 49 18.40 -16.68 -0.13
N ASP A 50 18.41 -17.84 -0.79
CA ASP A 50 19.45 -18.23 -1.75
C ASP A 50 19.53 -17.31 -2.99
N LEU A 51 18.39 -16.74 -3.40
CA LEU A 51 18.30 -15.77 -4.49
C LEU A 51 18.55 -14.32 -4.04
N ASP A 52 18.93 -14.12 -2.76
CA ASP A 52 19.08 -12.80 -2.12
C ASP A 52 17.84 -11.91 -2.28
N VAL A 53 16.64 -12.49 -2.26
CA VAL A 53 15.39 -11.73 -2.23
C VAL A 53 15.22 -11.09 -0.86
N LEU A 54 14.84 -9.81 -0.84
CA LEU A 54 14.53 -9.07 0.38
C LEU A 54 13.08 -8.60 0.27
N GLY A 55 12.31 -8.60 1.36
CA GLY A 55 10.89 -8.30 1.23
C GLY A 55 10.05 -8.64 2.43
N ARG A 56 8.79 -8.27 2.35
CA ARG A 56 7.73 -8.67 3.27
C ARG A 56 6.72 -9.51 2.53
N ILE A 57 6.57 -10.75 2.98
CA ILE A 57 5.68 -11.73 2.39
C ILE A 57 4.77 -12.30 3.46
N TYR A 58 3.48 -12.28 3.17
CA TYR A 58 2.45 -12.91 3.97
C TYR A 58 1.92 -14.14 3.26
N VAL A 59 1.88 -15.23 4.02
CA VAL A 59 1.27 -16.49 3.63
C VAL A 59 0.09 -16.73 4.55
N ALA A 60 -1.07 -17.05 3.99
CA ALA A 60 -2.23 -17.47 4.74
C ALA A 60 -2.87 -18.67 4.04
N HIS A 61 -3.86 -19.30 4.67
CA HIS A 61 -4.59 -20.40 4.04
C HIS A 61 -5.27 -19.98 2.73
N GLU A 62 -5.60 -18.69 2.61
CA GLU A 62 -6.21 -18.09 1.44
C GLU A 62 -5.22 -17.67 0.32
N GLY A 63 -3.91 -17.73 0.55
CA GLY A 63 -2.95 -17.42 -0.51
C GLY A 63 -1.64 -16.78 -0.03
N ILE A 64 -1.04 -15.99 -0.93
CA ILE A 64 0.21 -15.26 -0.71
C ILE A 64 0.08 -13.79 -1.15
N ASN A 65 0.70 -12.88 -0.40
CA ASN A 65 0.90 -11.48 -0.76
C ASN A 65 2.37 -11.13 -0.52
N ALA A 66 3.04 -10.62 -1.53
CA ALA A 66 4.47 -10.38 -1.52
C ALA A 66 4.80 -8.97 -2.02
N GLN A 67 5.64 -8.28 -1.26
CA GLN A 67 6.28 -7.02 -1.63
C GLN A 67 7.77 -7.22 -1.37
N LEU A 68 8.58 -7.17 -2.42
CA LEU A 68 9.97 -7.60 -2.35
C LEU A 68 10.86 -6.84 -3.34
N SER A 69 12.17 -6.97 -3.17
CA SER A 69 13.16 -6.66 -4.18
C SER A 69 14.06 -7.86 -4.41
N VAL A 70 14.48 -8.06 -5.65
CA VAL A 70 15.38 -9.14 -6.09
C VAL A 70 16.52 -8.51 -6.89
N PRO A 71 17.78 -9.00 -6.77
CA PRO A 71 18.83 -8.61 -7.70
C PRO A 71 18.38 -8.83 -9.15
N ALA A 72 18.65 -7.87 -10.04
CA ALA A 72 18.18 -7.92 -11.42
C ALA A 72 18.67 -9.18 -12.16
N ASP A 73 19.90 -9.63 -11.88
CA ASP A 73 20.49 -10.85 -12.44
C ASP A 73 19.84 -12.15 -11.92
N ASN A 74 19.14 -12.10 -10.79
CA ASN A 74 18.39 -13.23 -10.22
C ASN A 74 16.90 -13.22 -10.62
N PHE A 75 16.43 -12.24 -11.40
CA PHE A 75 15.01 -12.08 -11.71
C PHE A 75 14.41 -13.29 -12.44
N ASP A 76 15.11 -13.82 -13.45
CA ASP A 76 14.62 -14.99 -14.20
C ASP A 76 14.62 -16.27 -13.37
N ALA A 77 15.62 -16.44 -12.50
CA ALA A 77 15.66 -17.57 -11.55
C ALA A 77 14.52 -17.48 -10.53
N PHE A 78 14.23 -16.27 -10.04
CA PHE A 78 13.09 -16.00 -9.18
C PHE A 78 11.76 -16.32 -9.86
N LYS A 79 11.57 -15.88 -11.11
CA LYS A 79 10.37 -16.19 -11.90
C LYS A 79 10.22 -17.69 -12.15
N THR A 80 11.30 -18.35 -12.56
CA THR A 80 11.34 -19.81 -12.75
C THR A 80 10.94 -20.55 -11.48
N HIS A 81 11.41 -20.10 -10.32
CA HIS A 81 11.00 -20.69 -9.04
C HIS A 81 9.50 -20.48 -8.76
N LEU A 82 8.94 -19.30 -9.03
CA LEU A 82 7.48 -19.08 -8.92
C LEU A 82 6.70 -20.06 -9.81
N ASP A 83 7.17 -20.27 -11.04
CA ASP A 83 6.52 -21.16 -12.01
C ASP A 83 6.59 -22.64 -11.62
N THR A 84 7.49 -23.03 -10.69
CA THR A 84 7.49 -24.39 -10.13
C THR A 84 6.32 -24.65 -9.17
N ILE A 85 5.63 -23.60 -8.72
CA ILE A 85 4.52 -23.67 -7.78
C ILE A 85 3.23 -23.49 -8.57
N THR A 86 2.42 -24.54 -8.64
CA THR A 86 1.26 -24.63 -9.55
C THR A 86 0.30 -23.44 -9.52
N PHE A 87 0.00 -22.88 -8.34
CA PHE A 87 -0.92 -21.73 -8.25
C PHE A 87 -0.24 -20.38 -8.51
N LEU A 88 1.10 -20.33 -8.57
CA LEU A 88 1.90 -19.14 -8.89
C LEU A 88 2.46 -19.16 -10.31
N GLU A 89 2.23 -20.22 -11.06
CA GLU A 89 2.59 -20.28 -12.48
C GLU A 89 2.00 -19.08 -13.23
N ASN A 90 2.86 -18.35 -13.94
CA ASN A 90 2.52 -17.13 -14.66
C ASN A 90 1.85 -16.04 -13.79
N VAL A 91 2.15 -16.01 -12.49
CA VAL A 91 1.63 -14.95 -11.61
C VAL A 91 2.07 -13.58 -12.12
N ARG A 92 1.12 -12.64 -12.19
CA ARG A 92 1.40 -11.26 -12.58
C ARG A 92 2.33 -10.62 -11.56
N LEU A 93 3.49 -10.16 -12.05
CA LEU A 93 4.43 -9.39 -11.25
C LEU A 93 4.23 -7.90 -11.54
N ASN A 94 3.82 -7.15 -10.52
CA ASN A 94 3.79 -5.70 -10.55
C ASN A 94 5.21 -5.20 -10.28
N ILE A 95 5.97 -4.99 -11.35
CA ILE A 95 7.26 -4.32 -11.31
C ILE A 95 6.99 -2.84 -11.02
N ALA A 96 7.63 -2.30 -10.00
CA ALA A 96 7.43 -0.91 -9.58
C ALA A 96 7.95 0.08 -10.63
N ILE A 97 7.46 1.32 -10.59
CA ILE A 97 7.85 2.36 -11.56
C ILE A 97 9.25 2.87 -11.26
N GLU A 98 9.53 3.07 -9.96
CA GLU A 98 10.85 3.46 -9.46
C GLU A 98 11.52 2.28 -8.76
N HIS A 99 12.85 2.18 -8.85
CA HIS A 99 13.61 1.14 -8.17
C HIS A 99 14.57 1.76 -7.15
N ASP A 100 14.71 1.09 -6.01
CA ASP A 100 15.66 1.45 -4.97
C ASP A 100 16.27 0.17 -4.40
N ASN A 101 17.59 0.08 -4.44
CA ASN A 101 18.33 -1.06 -3.92
C ASN A 101 18.06 -1.28 -2.42
N TYR A 102 17.66 -0.24 -1.69
CA TYR A 102 17.36 -0.28 -0.26
C TYR A 102 15.85 -0.38 0.05
N ALA A 103 14.98 -0.55 -0.96
CA ALA A 103 13.53 -0.69 -0.78
C ALA A 103 13.19 -1.71 0.33
N PHE A 104 13.93 -2.82 0.39
CA PHE A 104 13.87 -3.80 1.47
C PHE A 104 15.26 -4.15 1.99
N LEU A 105 15.39 -4.27 3.31
CA LEU A 105 16.64 -4.62 3.99
C LEU A 105 16.61 -5.99 4.68
N LYS A 106 15.48 -6.72 4.62
CA LYS A 106 15.34 -8.05 5.22
C LYS A 106 14.33 -8.89 4.45
N LEU A 107 14.59 -10.18 4.31
CA LEU A 107 13.57 -11.16 3.95
C LEU A 107 12.71 -11.51 5.18
N LYS A 108 11.41 -11.28 5.07
CA LYS A 108 10.41 -11.62 6.10
C LYS A 108 9.26 -12.36 5.44
N VAL A 109 9.26 -13.69 5.52
CA VAL A 109 8.10 -14.51 5.19
C VAL A 109 7.37 -14.88 6.48
N LYS A 110 6.10 -14.49 6.60
CA LYS A 110 5.29 -14.69 7.81
C LYS A 110 3.97 -15.36 7.49
N VAL A 111 3.58 -16.31 8.34
CA VAL A 111 2.22 -16.84 8.34
C VAL A 111 1.28 -15.82 9.01
N ARG A 112 0.11 -15.64 8.41
CA ARG A 112 -0.96 -14.74 8.84
C ARG A 112 -2.30 -15.45 8.70
N ASP A 113 -3.31 -14.95 9.40
CA ASP A 113 -4.68 -15.43 9.24
C ASP A 113 -5.22 -15.06 7.85
N LYS A 114 -4.86 -13.86 7.38
CA LYS A 114 -5.18 -13.33 6.05
C LYS A 114 -3.98 -12.66 5.39
N ILE A 115 -3.92 -12.69 4.06
CA ILE A 115 -2.88 -12.02 3.27
C ILE A 115 -3.10 -10.50 3.17
N VAL A 116 -4.33 -10.04 3.44
CA VAL A 116 -4.71 -8.65 3.69
C VAL A 116 -5.67 -8.60 4.87
N ALA A 117 -5.48 -7.64 5.77
CA ALA A 117 -6.34 -7.45 6.93
C ALA A 117 -7.66 -6.75 6.54
N ASP A 118 -8.57 -7.50 5.92
CA ASP A 118 -9.85 -6.99 5.41
C ASP A 118 -10.94 -6.82 6.48
N GLY A 119 -10.93 -7.62 7.54
CA GLY A 119 -12.02 -7.64 8.55
C GLY A 119 -13.29 -8.35 8.16
N LEU A 120 -13.32 -8.96 7.00
CA LEU A 120 -14.48 -9.67 6.50
C LEU A 120 -14.56 -11.06 7.11
N ASN A 121 -15.78 -11.57 7.25
CA ASN A 121 -16.01 -12.98 7.54
C ASN A 121 -16.22 -13.72 6.21
N ASP A 122 -15.20 -14.42 5.74
CA ASP A 122 -15.23 -15.07 4.43
C ASP A 122 -16.27 -16.20 4.34
N ASN A 123 -16.87 -16.62 5.46
CA ASN A 123 -17.94 -17.62 5.47
C ASN A 123 -19.34 -17.02 5.17
N THR A 124 -19.49 -15.69 5.13
CA THR A 124 -20.80 -15.05 4.92
C THR A 124 -21.10 -14.75 3.46
N PHE A 125 -20.12 -14.86 2.57
CA PHE A 125 -20.26 -14.57 1.14
C PHE A 125 -19.22 -15.33 0.30
N ASP A 126 -19.46 -15.45 -1.00
CA ASP A 126 -18.51 -16.07 -1.92
C ASP A 126 -17.40 -15.08 -2.31
N VAL A 127 -16.21 -15.26 -1.75
CA VAL A 127 -15.02 -14.44 -2.05
C VAL A 127 -14.52 -14.60 -3.51
N THR A 128 -15.03 -15.58 -4.25
CA THR A 128 -14.70 -15.80 -5.67
C THR A 128 -15.66 -15.09 -6.61
N ASP A 129 -16.83 -14.65 -6.12
CA ASP A 129 -17.79 -13.88 -6.89
C ASP A 129 -17.37 -12.41 -7.03
N LYS A 130 -16.29 -12.16 -7.76
CA LYS A 130 -15.62 -10.87 -7.86
C LYS A 130 -16.31 -9.92 -8.84
N GLY A 131 -15.97 -8.63 -8.71
CA GLY A 131 -16.30 -7.62 -9.71
C GLY A 131 -15.56 -7.83 -11.02
N VAL A 132 -15.99 -7.11 -12.06
CA VAL A 132 -15.38 -7.18 -13.39
C VAL A 132 -14.04 -6.44 -13.38
N HIS A 133 -12.96 -7.14 -13.72
CA HIS A 133 -11.66 -6.52 -13.94
C HIS A 133 -11.66 -5.69 -15.22
N VAL A 134 -11.16 -4.47 -15.14
CA VAL A 134 -11.04 -3.56 -16.27
C VAL A 134 -9.60 -3.09 -16.43
N GLU A 135 -9.14 -3.11 -17.67
CA GLU A 135 -7.83 -2.59 -18.07
C GLU A 135 -7.86 -1.05 -18.18
N ALA A 136 -6.68 -0.41 -18.30
CA ALA A 136 -6.53 1.05 -18.18
C ALA A 136 -7.43 1.87 -19.13
N GLU A 137 -7.61 1.42 -20.36
CA GLU A 137 -8.47 2.10 -21.36
C GLU A 137 -9.93 2.13 -20.91
N LYS A 138 -10.49 0.97 -20.55
CA LYS A 138 -11.87 0.89 -20.05
C LYS A 138 -12.03 1.59 -18.70
N PHE A 139 -11.00 1.54 -17.86
CA PHE A 139 -10.98 2.27 -16.61
C PHE A 139 -11.06 3.79 -16.82
N ASN A 140 -10.32 4.33 -17.78
CA ASN A 140 -10.39 5.75 -18.15
C ASN A 140 -11.80 6.15 -18.65
N GLU A 141 -12.45 5.31 -19.46
CA GLU A 141 -13.86 5.54 -19.85
C GLU A 141 -14.80 5.59 -18.64
N LEU A 142 -14.59 4.69 -17.67
CA LEU A 142 -15.41 4.63 -16.46
C LEU A 142 -15.19 5.85 -15.56
N ILE A 143 -13.96 6.35 -15.44
CA ILE A 143 -13.63 7.56 -14.64
C ILE A 143 -14.41 8.80 -15.12
N GLU A 144 -14.63 8.92 -16.42
CA GLU A 144 -15.31 10.08 -17.03
C GLU A 144 -16.84 9.89 -17.13
N ASP A 145 -17.36 8.70 -16.83
CA ASP A 145 -18.80 8.45 -16.82
C ASP A 145 -19.44 9.06 -15.55
N PRO A 146 -20.38 10.03 -15.67
CA PRO A 146 -21.03 10.66 -14.52
C PRO A 146 -21.91 9.69 -13.70
N ASN A 147 -22.16 8.49 -14.22
CA ASN A 147 -22.86 7.42 -13.50
C ASN A 147 -21.93 6.46 -12.75
N THR A 148 -20.62 6.70 -12.82
CA THR A 148 -19.61 5.96 -12.06
C THR A 148 -19.40 6.57 -10.68
N VAL A 149 -19.30 5.71 -9.69
CA VAL A 149 -18.75 6.02 -8.37
C VAL A 149 -17.39 5.36 -8.29
N LEU A 150 -16.34 6.14 -8.52
CA LEU A 150 -14.96 5.68 -8.42
C LEU A 150 -14.49 5.80 -6.97
N VAL A 151 -14.01 4.71 -6.39
CA VAL A 151 -13.61 4.66 -4.98
C VAL A 151 -12.17 4.20 -4.82
N ASP A 152 -11.40 5.01 -4.10
CA ASP A 152 -10.07 4.66 -3.63
C ASP A 152 -10.19 3.70 -2.45
N MET A 153 -9.82 2.43 -2.63
CA MET A 153 -9.85 1.44 -1.53
C MET A 153 -8.59 1.51 -0.65
N ARG A 154 -7.80 2.58 -0.79
CA ARG A 154 -6.62 2.82 0.02
C ARG A 154 -6.94 3.60 1.29
N ASN A 155 -6.00 3.60 2.22
CA ASN A 155 -6.15 4.36 3.46
C ASN A 155 -5.90 5.86 3.19
N HIS A 156 -6.40 6.74 4.06
CA HIS A 156 -6.37 8.19 3.84
C HIS A 156 -4.99 8.77 3.47
N TYR A 157 -3.92 8.36 4.17
CA TYR A 157 -2.55 8.84 3.92
C TYR A 157 -2.01 8.41 2.53
N GLU A 158 -2.54 7.34 1.95
CA GLU A 158 -2.17 6.92 0.60
C GLU A 158 -2.83 7.83 -0.45
N SER A 159 -4.09 8.19 -0.22
CA SER A 159 -4.90 9.05 -1.10
C SER A 159 -4.55 10.52 -0.98
N GLU A 160 -4.02 10.94 0.18
CA GLU A 160 -3.62 12.33 0.45
C GLU A 160 -2.57 12.83 -0.55
N ILE A 161 -1.60 11.98 -0.92
CA ILE A 161 -0.48 12.32 -1.82
C ILE A 161 -0.72 12.01 -3.29
N GLY A 162 -1.79 11.30 -3.62
CA GLY A 162 -2.15 11.02 -5.00
C GLY A 162 -3.37 10.11 -5.09
N HIS A 163 -4.21 10.30 -6.10
CA HIS A 163 -5.42 9.51 -6.36
C HIS A 163 -5.85 9.70 -7.82
N PHE A 164 -6.83 8.93 -8.29
CA PHE A 164 -7.42 9.17 -9.60
C PHE A 164 -8.33 10.40 -9.57
N LYS A 165 -8.35 11.18 -10.66
CA LYS A 165 -9.35 12.24 -10.83
C LYS A 165 -10.76 11.68 -10.62
N ASN A 166 -11.65 12.45 -9.99
CA ASN A 166 -13.02 12.08 -9.64
C ASN A 166 -13.15 10.94 -8.62
N ALA A 167 -12.05 10.44 -8.06
CA ALA A 167 -12.13 9.40 -7.03
C ALA A 167 -12.70 9.96 -5.72
N ILE A 168 -13.63 9.20 -5.16
CA ILE A 168 -13.97 9.27 -3.76
C ILE A 168 -12.79 8.71 -2.97
N THR A 169 -12.34 9.48 -1.98
CA THR A 169 -11.25 9.08 -1.08
C THR A 169 -11.79 8.93 0.35
N PRO A 170 -12.21 7.72 0.77
CA PRO A 170 -12.72 7.49 2.12
C PRO A 170 -11.70 7.93 3.18
N ASP A 171 -12.16 8.72 4.14
CA ASP A 171 -11.32 9.29 5.18
C ASP A 171 -11.06 8.29 6.33
N VAL A 172 -10.45 7.14 6.02
CA VAL A 172 -10.27 6.02 6.97
C VAL A 172 -8.80 5.71 7.29
N ASP A 173 -8.54 5.18 8.49
CA ASP A 173 -7.20 4.76 8.89
C ASP A 173 -6.87 3.36 8.37
N THR A 174 -7.91 2.53 8.20
CA THR A 174 -7.77 1.14 7.75
C THR A 174 -8.74 0.76 6.62
N PHE A 175 -8.30 -0.14 5.75
CA PHE A 175 -9.12 -0.70 4.67
C PHE A 175 -10.44 -1.30 5.18
N ARG A 176 -10.45 -1.95 6.35
CA ARG A 176 -11.67 -2.52 6.93
C ARG A 176 -12.75 -1.47 7.18
N GLU A 177 -12.36 -0.31 7.70
CA GLU A 177 -13.29 0.80 7.95
C GLU A 177 -13.91 1.33 6.66
N SER A 178 -13.17 1.32 5.54
CA SER A 178 -13.71 1.77 4.25
C SER A 178 -14.92 0.95 3.80
N LEU A 179 -14.92 -0.36 4.07
CA LEU A 179 -15.89 -1.29 3.49
C LEU A 179 -17.33 -0.93 3.89
N ASP A 180 -17.56 -0.80 5.20
CA ASP A 180 -18.88 -0.47 5.76
C ASP A 180 -19.28 0.98 5.45
N LEU A 181 -18.31 1.92 5.48
CA LEU A 181 -18.56 3.33 5.20
C LEU A 181 -19.06 3.55 3.77
N ILE A 182 -18.39 2.95 2.79
CA ILE A 182 -18.78 3.03 1.38
C ILE A 182 -20.13 2.33 1.15
N GLU A 183 -20.39 1.20 1.81
CA GLU A 183 -21.69 0.53 1.67
C GLU A 183 -22.83 1.43 2.16
N GLU A 184 -22.68 2.05 3.32
CA GLU A 184 -23.70 2.92 3.90
C GLU A 184 -23.93 4.16 3.03
N ASP A 185 -22.85 4.82 2.60
CA ASP A 185 -22.94 6.03 1.78
C ASP A 185 -23.54 5.75 0.39
N LEU A 186 -23.35 4.55 -0.15
CA LEU A 186 -23.86 4.14 -1.47
C LEU A 186 -25.09 3.23 -1.39
N ARG A 187 -25.73 3.13 -0.22
CA ARG A 187 -26.84 2.18 0.00
C ARG A 187 -28.00 2.34 -0.97
N GLU A 188 -28.34 3.59 -1.31
CA GLU A 188 -29.43 3.90 -2.25
C GLU A 188 -29.01 3.75 -3.72
N HIS A 189 -27.72 3.55 -3.98
CA HIS A 189 -27.12 3.55 -5.31
C HIS A 189 -26.67 2.17 -5.80
N LYS A 190 -27.12 1.11 -5.12
CA LYS A 190 -26.70 -0.27 -5.39
C LYS A 190 -27.12 -0.78 -6.78
N GLU A 191 -28.19 -0.23 -7.35
CA GLU A 191 -28.73 -0.68 -8.64
C GLU A 191 -28.35 0.21 -9.82
N ASP A 192 -28.35 1.53 -9.63
CA ASP A 192 -28.19 2.52 -10.71
C ASP A 192 -26.74 2.91 -10.98
N LYS A 193 -25.85 2.89 -9.98
CA LYS A 193 -24.45 3.33 -10.13
C LYS A 193 -23.50 2.20 -10.47
N LYS A 194 -22.45 2.56 -11.22
CA LYS A 194 -21.28 1.70 -11.45
C LYS A 194 -20.28 1.93 -10.32
N LEU A 195 -20.13 0.97 -9.41
CA LEU A 195 -19.10 1.03 -8.38
C LEU A 195 -17.78 0.55 -8.97
N VAL A 196 -16.80 1.45 -9.09
CA VAL A 196 -15.49 1.17 -9.66
C VAL A 196 -14.44 1.37 -8.58
N MET A 197 -13.58 0.39 -8.36
CA MET A 197 -12.59 0.44 -7.27
C MET A 197 -11.18 0.27 -7.77
N TYR A 198 -10.23 0.84 -7.05
CA TYR A 198 -8.82 0.61 -7.25
C TYR A 198 -8.05 0.61 -5.94
N CYS A 199 -6.83 0.08 -5.99
CA CYS A 199 -5.82 0.27 -4.97
C CYS A 199 -4.43 0.14 -5.61
N THR A 200 -3.35 0.19 -4.83
CA THR A 200 -1.97 0.14 -5.31
C THR A 200 -1.69 -1.03 -6.27
N GLY A 201 -2.06 -2.25 -5.89
CA GLY A 201 -1.71 -3.48 -6.63
C GLY A 201 -2.87 -4.44 -6.85
N GLY A 202 -4.12 -4.03 -6.61
CA GLY A 202 -5.34 -4.82 -6.85
C GLY A 202 -5.85 -5.68 -5.68
N ILE A 203 -4.98 -6.20 -4.81
CA ILE A 203 -5.34 -7.19 -3.77
C ILE A 203 -6.52 -6.84 -2.85
N ARG A 204 -6.70 -5.55 -2.50
CA ARG A 204 -7.83 -5.08 -1.66
C ARG A 204 -9.16 -5.17 -2.41
N CYS A 205 -9.14 -4.81 -3.69
CA CYS A 205 -10.33 -4.78 -4.56
C CYS A 205 -10.89 -6.18 -4.80
N GLU A 206 -10.05 -7.22 -4.78
CA GLU A 206 -10.47 -8.61 -4.98
C GLU A 206 -11.59 -9.02 -4.02
N LYS A 207 -11.39 -8.83 -2.72
CA LYS A 207 -12.41 -9.14 -1.71
C LYS A 207 -13.45 -8.04 -1.55
N ALA A 208 -13.06 -6.77 -1.70
CA ALA A 208 -14.01 -5.66 -1.63
C ALA A 208 -15.09 -5.80 -2.72
N SER A 209 -14.71 -6.16 -3.94
CA SER A 209 -15.67 -6.32 -5.03
C SER A 209 -16.64 -7.48 -4.81
N ALA A 210 -16.17 -8.61 -4.32
CA ALA A 210 -17.03 -9.71 -3.91
C ALA A 210 -17.96 -9.33 -2.73
N TYR A 211 -17.44 -8.57 -1.76
CA TYR A 211 -18.22 -8.02 -0.67
C TYR A 211 -19.36 -7.12 -1.16
N TYR A 212 -19.08 -6.15 -2.03
CA TYR A 212 -20.11 -5.25 -2.54
C TYR A 212 -21.14 -5.97 -3.42
N LYS A 213 -20.73 -6.95 -4.23
CA LYS A 213 -21.69 -7.79 -4.96
C LYS A 213 -22.64 -8.52 -4.00
N HIS A 214 -22.09 -9.11 -2.93
CA HIS A 214 -22.88 -9.73 -1.87
C HIS A 214 -23.83 -8.74 -1.18
N LYS A 215 -23.41 -7.48 -0.98
CA LYS A 215 -24.25 -6.40 -0.43
C LYS A 215 -25.29 -5.85 -1.41
N GLY A 216 -25.37 -6.38 -2.64
CA GLY A 216 -26.43 -6.10 -3.60
C GLY A 216 -26.07 -5.12 -4.70
N PHE A 217 -24.81 -4.65 -4.77
CA PHE A 217 -24.36 -3.79 -5.87
C PHE A 217 -24.38 -4.57 -7.19
N LYS A 218 -25.10 -4.05 -8.20
CA LYS A 218 -25.30 -4.73 -9.49
C LYS A 218 -24.14 -4.57 -10.45
N GLN A 219 -23.47 -3.43 -10.40
CA GLN A 219 -22.42 -3.05 -11.34
C GLN A 219 -21.13 -2.77 -10.58
N VAL A 220 -20.29 -3.79 -10.40
CA VAL A 220 -19.05 -3.70 -9.64
C VAL A 220 -17.86 -3.98 -10.55
N TYR A 221 -16.95 -3.02 -10.64
CA TYR A 221 -15.73 -3.08 -11.44
C TYR A 221 -14.49 -2.82 -10.58
N GLN A 222 -13.34 -3.31 -11.04
CA GLN A 222 -12.07 -3.08 -10.38
C GLN A 222 -10.92 -2.95 -11.37
N LEU A 223 -9.98 -2.05 -11.07
CA LEU A 223 -8.79 -1.86 -11.89
C LEU A 223 -7.87 -3.08 -11.84
N GLU A 224 -7.64 -3.70 -13.01
CA GLU A 224 -6.77 -4.87 -13.13
C GLU A 224 -5.33 -4.52 -12.74
N GLY A 225 -4.77 -5.28 -11.79
CA GLY A 225 -3.40 -5.07 -11.28
C GLY A 225 -3.18 -3.77 -10.48
N GLY A 226 -4.21 -2.93 -10.28
CA GLY A 226 -4.13 -1.68 -9.52
C GLY A 226 -3.36 -0.55 -10.22
N ILE A 227 -3.02 0.49 -9.46
CA ILE A 227 -2.33 1.70 -9.95
C ILE A 227 -1.04 1.36 -10.69
N ILE A 228 -0.25 0.41 -10.17
CA ILE A 228 1.03 0.03 -10.81
C ILE A 228 0.82 -0.50 -12.23
N ASN A 229 -0.16 -1.40 -12.42
CA ASN A 229 -0.45 -1.95 -13.74
C ASN A 229 -1.13 -0.93 -14.68
N TYR A 230 -1.91 0.00 -14.12
CA TYR A 230 -2.49 1.10 -14.88
C TYR A 230 -1.42 1.97 -15.52
N VAL A 231 -0.42 2.41 -14.76
CA VAL A 231 0.64 3.30 -15.26
C VAL A 231 1.43 2.63 -16.37
N ARG A 232 1.78 1.36 -16.20
CA ARG A 232 2.46 0.57 -17.24
C ARG A 232 1.64 0.53 -18.54
N GLN A 233 0.33 0.27 -18.44
CA GLN A 233 -0.53 0.26 -19.62
C GLN A 233 -0.71 1.63 -20.26
N VAL A 234 -0.76 2.70 -19.45
CA VAL A 234 -0.82 4.07 -19.95
C VAL A 234 0.40 4.40 -20.79
N GLU A 235 1.59 4.04 -20.32
CA GLU A 235 2.85 4.21 -21.07
C GLU A 235 2.90 3.31 -22.31
N GLU A 236 2.63 2.01 -22.15
CA GLU A 236 2.71 1.02 -23.24
C GLU A 236 1.73 1.31 -24.38
N LYS A 237 0.55 1.85 -24.07
CA LYS A 237 -0.54 2.10 -25.03
C LYS A 237 -0.69 3.57 -25.41
N GLY A 238 0.08 4.49 -24.80
CA GLY A 238 -0.02 5.93 -25.03
C GLY A 238 -1.38 6.52 -24.62
N LEU A 239 -1.96 6.04 -23.51
CA LEU A 239 -3.24 6.54 -23.00
C LEU A 239 -3.03 7.85 -22.20
N GLU A 240 -4.12 8.55 -21.90
CA GLU A 240 -4.07 9.66 -20.95
C GLU A 240 -3.93 9.14 -19.52
N ASN A 241 -2.95 9.66 -18.77
CA ASN A 241 -2.83 9.40 -17.34
C ASN A 241 -3.87 10.21 -16.56
N LYS A 242 -4.78 9.54 -15.85
CA LYS A 242 -5.82 10.14 -15.00
C LYS A 242 -5.46 10.15 -13.51
N PHE A 243 -4.32 9.57 -13.14
CA PHE A 243 -3.82 9.58 -11.77
C PHE A 243 -3.04 10.87 -11.51
N ILE A 244 -3.38 11.57 -10.42
CA ILE A 244 -2.73 12.80 -10.00
C ILE A 244 -1.88 12.53 -8.75
N GLY A 245 -0.64 13.04 -8.72
CA GLY A 245 0.28 12.95 -7.60
C GLY A 245 1.13 11.67 -7.56
N LYS A 246 1.34 11.17 -6.34
CA LYS A 246 2.20 10.02 -6.04
C LYS A 246 1.41 8.79 -5.59
N ASN A 247 1.91 7.62 -5.94
CA ASN A 247 1.38 6.36 -5.43
C ASN A 247 2.15 5.94 -4.17
N PHE A 248 1.46 5.77 -3.05
CA PHE A 248 2.09 5.25 -1.82
C PHE A 248 2.48 3.77 -1.98
N VAL A 249 3.70 3.42 -1.56
CA VAL A 249 4.23 2.05 -1.58
C VAL A 249 4.73 1.61 -0.20
N PHE A 250 4.60 0.31 0.08
CA PHE A 250 4.81 -0.26 1.42
C PHE A 250 6.25 -0.72 1.68
N ASP A 251 7.21 0.09 1.27
CA ASP A 251 8.65 -0.16 1.39
C ASP A 251 9.40 1.15 1.70
N GLN A 252 10.74 1.12 1.70
CA GLN A 252 11.53 2.30 2.12
C GLN A 252 11.36 3.52 1.21
N ARG A 253 10.92 3.34 -0.05
CA ARG A 253 10.65 4.44 -0.98
C ARG A 253 9.47 5.30 -0.53
N ARG A 254 8.50 4.70 0.18
CA ARG A 254 7.23 5.28 0.68
C ARG A 254 6.26 5.74 -0.40
N SER A 255 6.75 6.25 -1.51
CA SER A 255 5.94 6.54 -2.68
C SER A 255 6.78 6.46 -3.96
N GLU A 256 6.10 6.43 -5.09
CA GLU A 256 6.67 6.56 -6.44
C GLU A 256 5.85 7.62 -7.19
N ARG A 257 6.52 8.45 -8.00
CA ARG A 257 5.86 9.55 -8.71
C ARG A 257 5.10 9.03 -9.93
N ILE A 258 3.83 9.41 -10.05
CA ILE A 258 2.95 9.02 -11.16
C ILE A 258 2.64 10.21 -12.07
N SER A 259 2.41 11.39 -11.49
CA SER A 259 2.35 12.66 -12.20
C SER A 259 3.17 13.74 -11.48
N ASP A 260 3.40 14.87 -12.14
CA ASP A 260 4.12 16.01 -11.58
C ASP A 260 3.30 16.82 -10.58
N ASP A 261 2.01 16.51 -10.44
CA ASP A 261 1.13 17.22 -9.51
C ASP A 261 1.56 17.02 -8.05
N VAL A 262 1.51 18.09 -7.26
CA VAL A 262 1.67 18.07 -5.80
C VAL A 262 0.34 18.48 -5.20
N ILE A 263 -0.45 17.50 -4.76
CA ILE A 263 -1.83 17.69 -4.28
C ILE A 263 -1.97 17.69 -2.76
N ALA A 264 -0.85 17.47 -2.07
CA ALA A 264 -0.73 17.43 -0.63
C ALA A 264 0.05 18.64 -0.11
N GLN A 265 0.03 18.81 1.21
CA GLN A 265 0.70 19.91 1.90
C GLN A 265 1.49 19.38 3.09
N CYS A 266 2.54 20.10 3.44
CA CYS A 266 3.31 19.85 4.65
C CYS A 266 2.39 20.00 5.87
N HIS A 267 2.30 18.95 6.69
CA HIS A 267 1.41 18.94 7.86
C HIS A 267 1.81 19.97 8.93
N GLN A 268 3.04 20.51 8.86
CA GLN A 268 3.59 21.46 9.83
C GLN A 268 3.47 22.93 9.40
N CYS A 269 3.64 23.23 8.11
CA CYS A 269 3.65 24.63 7.62
C CYS A 269 2.62 24.94 6.53
N GLY A 270 1.97 23.93 5.93
CA GLY A 270 0.97 24.13 4.88
C GLY A 270 1.51 24.34 3.46
N GLU A 271 2.84 24.43 3.29
CA GLU A 271 3.46 24.52 1.95
C GLU A 271 3.22 23.24 1.13
N PRO A 272 3.08 23.31 -0.20
CA PRO A 272 2.94 22.14 -1.06
C PRO A 272 4.05 21.11 -0.81
N ALA A 273 3.68 19.89 -0.45
CA ALA A 273 4.60 18.79 -0.18
C ALA A 273 3.87 17.45 -0.26
N ASP A 274 4.55 16.43 -0.79
CA ASP A 274 4.00 15.07 -0.98
C ASP A 274 4.97 13.99 -0.44
N MET A 275 5.95 14.40 0.37
CA MET A 275 6.95 13.51 0.95
C MET A 275 6.50 13.00 2.32
N HIS A 276 6.17 11.71 2.37
CA HIS A 276 5.93 11.03 3.63
C HIS A 276 7.24 10.76 4.37
N THR A 277 7.26 11.06 5.68
CA THR A 277 8.37 10.70 6.58
C THR A 277 7.84 10.13 7.89
N ASN A 278 8.69 9.38 8.60
CA ASN A 278 8.39 8.97 9.96
C ASN A 278 9.10 9.93 10.89
N CYS A 279 8.46 10.32 11.98
CA CYS A 279 9.11 11.07 13.05
C CYS A 279 10.42 10.37 13.46
N ALA A 280 11.52 11.13 13.50
CA ALA A 280 12.84 10.61 13.84
C ALA A 280 12.92 10.10 15.29
N ASN A 281 12.08 10.63 16.19
CA ASN A 281 11.89 10.05 17.51
C ASN A 281 11.32 8.62 17.38
N GLU A 282 12.17 7.62 17.62
CA GLU A 282 11.80 6.20 17.52
C GLU A 282 10.89 5.71 18.68
N ALA A 283 10.35 6.61 19.51
CA ALA A 283 9.17 6.34 20.36
C ALA A 283 7.85 6.61 19.62
N CYS A 284 7.88 7.58 18.69
CA CYS A 284 6.70 8.16 18.08
C CYS A 284 6.30 7.39 16.82
N HIS A 285 7.24 7.21 15.88
CA HIS A 285 7.01 6.57 14.58
C HIS A 285 5.80 7.11 13.78
N LEU A 286 5.29 8.31 14.10
CA LEU A 286 4.21 8.94 13.35
C LEU A 286 4.65 9.14 11.90
N LEU A 287 3.86 8.59 10.97
CA LEU A 287 3.98 8.86 9.54
C LEU A 287 3.26 10.18 9.25
N PHE A 288 3.90 11.14 8.58
CA PHE A 288 3.30 12.45 8.24
C PHE A 288 4.00 13.06 7.01
N ILE A 289 3.43 14.12 6.44
CA ILE A 289 4.01 14.84 5.30
C ILE A 289 4.86 16.01 5.79
N GLN A 290 6.11 16.08 5.33
CA GLN A 290 7.06 17.12 5.73
C GLN A 290 7.83 17.66 4.53
N CYS A 291 7.84 18.98 4.34
CA CYS A 291 8.71 19.63 3.37
C CYS A 291 10.16 19.71 3.87
N ASP A 292 11.12 19.92 2.97
CA ASP A 292 12.55 19.94 3.31
C ASP A 292 12.91 21.02 4.34
N ALA A 293 12.31 22.21 4.24
CA ALA A 293 12.53 23.29 5.21
C ALA A 293 12.07 22.91 6.63
N CYS A 294 10.91 22.26 6.75
CA CYS A 294 10.43 21.75 8.03
C CYS A 294 11.26 20.57 8.52
N LYS A 295 11.74 19.70 7.62
CA LYS A 295 12.62 18.58 7.96
C LYS A 295 13.93 19.05 8.58
N GLU A 296 14.56 20.07 8.01
CA GLU A 296 15.76 20.69 8.56
C GLU A 296 15.47 21.34 9.91
N LYS A 297 14.44 22.18 9.99
CA LYS A 297 14.06 22.92 11.21
C LYS A 297 13.69 22.00 12.38
N MET A 298 13.03 20.89 12.10
CA MET A 298 12.46 19.98 13.11
C MET A 298 13.28 18.70 13.28
N GLU A 299 14.45 18.58 12.64
CA GLU A 299 15.27 17.36 12.64
C GLU A 299 14.46 16.10 12.29
N ASN A 300 13.62 16.21 11.25
CA ASN A 300 12.71 15.16 10.80
C ASN A 300 11.72 14.67 11.89
N CYS A 301 11.43 15.49 12.90
CA CYS A 301 10.43 15.22 13.93
C CYS A 301 9.10 15.90 13.66
N CYS A 302 8.00 15.29 14.13
CA CYS A 302 6.65 15.81 13.95
C CYS A 302 6.31 16.98 14.90
N SER A 303 7.01 17.10 16.02
CA SER A 303 6.82 18.15 17.03
C SER A 303 8.12 18.54 17.71
N THR A 304 8.13 19.69 18.40
CA THR A 304 9.27 20.15 19.20
C THR A 304 9.58 19.19 20.34
N THR A 305 8.56 18.62 20.99
CA THR A 305 8.73 17.58 22.02
C THR A 305 9.45 16.35 21.46
N CYS A 306 9.07 15.90 20.25
CA CYS A 306 9.77 14.77 19.63
C CYS A 306 11.22 15.12 19.28
N MET A 307 11.47 16.34 18.81
CA MET A 307 12.81 16.84 18.51
C MET A 307 13.69 16.88 19.77
N GLU A 308 13.16 17.38 20.89
CA GLU A 308 13.86 17.41 22.18
C GLU A 308 14.21 16.01 22.67
N ILE A 309 13.26 15.05 22.59
CA ILE A 309 13.51 13.64 22.94
C ILE A 309 14.57 13.04 22.00
N ASN A 310 14.49 13.31 20.70
CA ASN A 310 15.43 12.79 19.71
C ASN A 310 16.88 13.27 19.93
N ARG A 311 17.06 14.43 20.59
CA ARG A 311 18.37 14.99 20.95
C ARG A 311 18.97 14.39 22.23
N LEU A 312 18.19 13.68 23.03
CA LEU A 312 18.69 13.05 24.26
C LEU A 312 19.70 11.93 23.95
N PRO A 313 20.61 11.59 24.88
CA PRO A 313 21.46 10.42 24.74
C PRO A 313 20.66 9.13 24.51
N HIS A 314 21.18 8.21 23.70
CA HIS A 314 20.49 6.98 23.30
C HIS A 314 19.93 6.18 24.49
N GLU A 315 20.68 6.08 25.60
CA GLU A 315 20.22 5.35 26.79
C GLU A 315 19.03 6.03 27.48
N GLU A 316 18.94 7.36 27.45
CA GLU A 316 17.79 8.10 27.97
C GLU A 316 16.57 7.93 27.06
N GLN A 317 16.74 8.03 25.74
CA GLN A 317 15.68 7.74 24.78
C GLN A 317 15.12 6.31 24.98
N LYS A 318 16.01 5.34 25.22
CA LYS A 318 15.65 3.94 25.49
C LYS A 318 14.92 3.79 26.82
N ALA A 319 15.35 4.51 27.87
CA ALA A 319 14.69 4.52 29.16
C ALA A 319 13.26 5.08 29.07
N LEU A 320 13.06 6.18 28.33
CA LEU A 320 11.74 6.80 28.12
C LEU A 320 10.74 5.87 27.42
N ARG A 321 11.23 5.03 26.50
CA ARG A 321 10.41 4.07 25.75
C ARG A 321 10.17 2.77 26.49
N LYS A 322 10.97 2.47 27.52
CA LYS A 322 10.87 1.20 28.24
C LYS A 322 9.51 1.11 28.94
N GLY A 323 8.75 0.07 28.64
CA GLY A 323 7.43 -0.17 29.23
C GLY A 323 6.30 0.64 28.60
N GLN A 324 6.59 1.56 27.68
CA GLN A 324 5.58 2.11 26.78
C GLN A 324 5.32 1.06 25.69
N GLY A 325 4.07 0.58 25.58
CA GLY A 325 3.69 -0.21 24.42
C GLY A 325 3.91 0.62 23.15
N ASN A 326 4.22 -0.02 22.02
CA ASN A 326 4.18 0.63 20.72
C ASN A 326 2.76 1.22 20.55
N SER A 327 2.62 2.52 20.79
CA SER A 327 1.33 3.17 21.03
C SER A 327 0.39 3.08 19.82
N ASN A 328 -0.91 3.21 20.06
CA ASN A 328 -1.96 3.34 19.04
C ASN A 328 -1.76 4.58 18.12
N ASP A 329 -0.87 5.52 18.46
CA ASP A 329 -0.57 6.70 17.63
C ASP A 329 0.25 6.37 16.38
N ILE A 330 0.90 5.19 16.32
CA ILE A 330 1.57 4.69 15.09
C ILE A 330 0.57 4.57 13.93
N PHE A 331 -0.72 4.39 14.24
CA PHE A 331 -1.77 4.23 13.24
C PHE A 331 -2.38 5.56 12.75
N LYS A 332 -2.13 6.67 13.44
CA LYS A 332 -2.76 7.96 13.10
C LYS A 332 -2.21 8.62 11.84
N LYS A 333 -1.12 8.12 11.24
CA LYS A 333 -0.58 8.46 9.90
C LYS A 333 -0.90 9.86 9.34
N GLY A 334 -0.56 10.92 10.08
CA GLY A 334 -0.76 12.34 9.69
C GLY A 334 -1.81 13.07 10.52
N ARG A 335 -2.61 12.35 11.31
CA ARG A 335 -3.75 12.86 12.09
C ARG A 335 -3.44 13.14 13.55
N ALA A 336 -2.19 13.49 13.89
CA ALA A 336 -1.84 13.85 15.27
C ALA A 336 -2.28 15.28 15.61
N ASP A 337 -2.84 15.53 16.80
CA ASP A 337 -3.44 16.84 17.17
C ASP A 337 -2.47 18.03 17.11
N HIS A 338 -1.18 17.79 17.22
CA HIS A 338 -0.14 18.80 17.10
C HIS A 338 0.26 19.15 15.66
N LEU A 339 -0.33 18.50 14.65
CA LEU A 339 -0.14 18.83 13.23
C LEU A 339 -1.26 19.78 12.78
N PRO A 340 -0.94 21.06 12.46
CA PRO A 340 -1.96 22.08 12.18
C PRO A 340 -2.61 21.96 10.80
N PHE A 341 -1.93 21.41 9.80
CA PHE A 341 -2.41 21.36 8.41
C PHE A 341 -2.81 19.94 7.99
N LYS A 342 -3.91 19.44 8.55
CA LYS A 342 -4.50 18.15 8.18
C LYS A 342 -5.46 18.35 7.01
N LYS A 343 -5.44 17.45 6.01
CA LYS A 343 -6.43 17.43 4.95
C LYS A 343 -7.66 16.64 5.42
N ASP A 344 -8.83 17.25 5.42
CA ASP A 344 -10.09 16.52 5.52
C ASP A 344 -10.41 15.97 4.12
N LEU A 345 -10.35 14.66 3.95
CA LEU A 345 -10.49 13.99 2.65
C LEU A 345 -11.93 13.57 2.34
N ARG A 346 -12.91 13.88 3.19
CA ARG A 346 -14.27 13.34 3.02
C ARG A 346 -15.06 14.07 1.92
N ASN A 347 -14.98 13.56 0.68
CA ASN A 347 -15.63 14.15 -0.51
C ASN A 347 -16.78 13.31 -1.11
N ILE A 348 -17.26 12.27 -0.41
CA ILE A 348 -18.27 11.32 -0.94
C ILE A 348 -19.51 12.05 -1.48
N PHE A 349 -20.06 12.99 -0.71
CA PHE A 349 -21.27 13.72 -1.10
C PHE A 349 -21.02 14.85 -2.10
N GLU A 350 -19.79 15.33 -2.24
CA GLU A 350 -19.45 16.34 -3.26
C GLU A 350 -19.50 15.73 -4.65
N THR A 351 -19.17 14.45 -4.77
CA THR A 351 -19.06 13.73 -6.06
C THR A 351 -20.40 13.16 -6.53
N ILE A 352 -21.30 12.80 -5.61
CA ILE A 352 -22.59 12.15 -5.93
C ILE A 352 -23.68 13.19 -6.32
N GLY A 353 -23.39 14.49 -6.17
CA GLY A 353 -24.37 15.55 -6.30
C GLY A 353 -25.28 15.61 -5.08
N LYS A 354 -25.42 16.79 -4.47
CA LYS A 354 -26.39 16.99 -3.38
C LYS A 354 -27.79 16.70 -3.93
N LYS A 355 -28.49 15.70 -3.39
CA LYS A 355 -29.94 15.64 -3.51
C LYS A 355 -30.51 16.93 -2.91
N VAL A 356 -31.26 17.66 -3.72
CA VAL A 356 -32.13 18.78 -3.28
C VAL A 356 -33.28 18.22 -2.45
#